data_AF-A0A9D4VVC5-F1
#
_entry.id   AF-A0A9D4VVC5-F1
#
_cell.length_a   1.000
_cell.length_b   1.000
_cell.length_c   1.000
_cell.angle_alpha   90.00
_cell.angle_beta   90.00
_cell.angle_gamma   90.00
#
_symmetry.space_group_name_H-M   'P 1'
#
loop_
_entity.id
_entity.type
_entity.pdbx_description
1 polymer ?
#
loop_
_entity_poly.entity_id
_entity_poly.type
_entity_poly.pdbx_seq_one_letter_code
_entity_poly.pdbx_strand_id
1 'polypeptide(L)'
;MEDTEKQPHHSHIELPINHLPITKNESNLNHKTKNQSSLSTILTQIHAGYFRVSLSLSIQSLLWKILIEPIKDAHFLRHIFTLIPSTALTFLWSLSLFTLLTLSFLYLLKCFFHFDKVKDEFSNQINVNYMFAPWISWLLLLESSPIVPPAALHYKILWLVFVIPIVILDVKIYGQWFTKGKTFLSMVANPTSQMSVVGNLVAAQAAAVMGWKESGICFFSLGIAHYLVLFVTLYQRLPGNNKIPAMLRPVFFLFFAAPSMASLAWHDVSGCFDTASKMLFFLSLFLFLSLVSRPLLFKKSMKKFSVAWWAYSFPLTALAIASAHYAHQVKGIMAHVIMLVLSFISVLVCLMLIFVSALNIRVPLKAHNHISKQTNNNIAAI
;
A
#
# COMPACT_ATOMS: atom_id res chain seq x y z
N MET A 1 15.21 -63.98 53.24
CA MET A 1 16.31 -64.97 53.24
C MET A 1 17.27 -64.51 52.16
N GLU A 2 18.13 -63.54 52.48
CA GLU A 2 19.43 -63.74 53.15
C GLU A 2 20.37 -64.52 52.21
N ASP A 3 21.59 -64.07 51.89
CA ASP A 3 22.45 -63.18 52.65
C ASP A 3 23.65 -62.67 51.81
N THR A 4 24.16 -61.49 52.21
CA THR A 4 25.57 -61.03 52.35
C THR A 4 26.72 -61.82 51.66
N GLU A 5 27.89 -61.30 51.30
CA GLU A 5 28.62 -60.03 51.30
C GLU A 5 30.04 -60.39 50.80
N LYS A 6 30.72 -59.51 50.04
CA LYS A 6 32.17 -59.19 50.12
C LYS A 6 32.72 -58.50 48.85
N GLN A 7 32.95 -57.19 48.97
CA GLN A 7 34.17 -56.52 48.46
C GLN A 7 35.37 -56.88 49.40
N PRO A 8 36.67 -56.58 49.11
CA PRO A 8 37.19 -55.50 48.24
C PRO A 8 38.45 -55.85 47.40
N HIS A 9 38.82 -54.99 46.43
CA HIS A 9 40.09 -54.24 46.45
C HIS A 9 40.25 -53.32 45.22
N HIS A 10 40.55 -52.05 45.52
CA HIS A 10 40.90 -50.98 44.60
C HIS A 10 42.17 -51.27 43.79
N SER A 11 42.15 -50.91 42.50
CA SER A 11 43.31 -50.28 41.85
C SER A 11 42.80 -49.13 40.98
N HIS A 12 43.30 -47.93 41.30
CA HIS A 12 43.04 -46.70 40.56
C HIS A 12 43.72 -46.78 39.20
N ILE A 13 42.95 -46.58 38.12
CA ILE A 13 43.48 -46.21 36.81
C ILE A 13 42.77 -44.92 36.42
N GLU A 14 43.46 -43.79 36.58
CA GLU A 14 43.05 -42.50 36.06
C GLU A 14 43.11 -42.54 34.52
N LEU A 15 41.97 -42.33 33.88
CA LEU A 15 41.85 -42.03 32.45
C LEU A 15 41.72 -40.51 32.30
N PRO A 16 42.58 -39.83 31.52
CA PRO A 16 42.46 -38.40 31.31
C PRO A 16 41.23 -38.11 30.45
N ILE A 17 40.29 -37.36 31.03
CA ILE A 17 39.16 -36.77 30.30
C ILE A 17 39.74 -35.68 29.40
N ASN A 18 39.86 -35.97 28.10
CA ASN A 18 40.06 -34.95 27.08
C ASN A 18 38.85 -34.03 27.07
N HIS A 19 39.02 -32.83 27.63
CA HIS A 19 38.09 -31.71 27.45
C HIS A 19 38.10 -31.29 25.97
N LEU A 20 37.15 -31.81 25.19
CA LEU A 20 36.83 -31.28 23.87
C LEU A 20 36.20 -29.89 24.06
N PRO A 21 36.65 -28.83 23.37
CA PRO A 21 36.05 -27.50 23.50
C PRO A 21 34.70 -27.46 22.77
N ILE A 22 33.64 -27.92 23.44
CA ILE A 22 32.27 -27.53 23.10
C ILE A 22 32.13 -26.08 23.58
N THR A 23 32.34 -25.09 22.71
CA THR A 23 31.83 -23.70 22.88
C THR A 23 32.41 -22.76 21.82
N LYS A 24 31.75 -22.70 20.65
CA LYS A 24 31.61 -21.50 19.79
C LYS A 24 30.98 -21.83 18.44
N ASN A 25 31.17 -23.04 17.91
CA ASN A 25 30.61 -23.42 16.61
C ASN A 25 29.12 -23.77 16.66
N GLU A 26 28.64 -24.46 17.70
CA GLU A 26 27.21 -24.79 17.83
C GLU A 26 26.32 -23.57 18.13
N SER A 27 26.83 -22.60 18.90
CA SER A 27 26.08 -21.35 19.17
C SER A 27 25.95 -20.49 17.92
N ASN A 28 27.00 -20.40 17.09
CA ASN A 28 26.95 -19.72 15.80
C ASN A 28 26.07 -20.47 14.78
N LEU A 29 26.11 -21.79 14.77
CA LEU A 29 25.25 -22.60 13.90
C LEU A 29 23.77 -22.44 14.29
N ASN A 30 23.43 -22.57 15.58
CA ASN A 30 22.07 -22.40 16.11
C ASN A 30 21.54 -20.97 15.96
N HIS A 31 22.39 -19.95 16.13
CA HIS A 31 21.98 -18.57 15.88
C HIS A 31 21.72 -18.31 14.40
N LYS A 32 22.50 -18.92 13.50
CA LYS A 32 22.31 -18.80 12.05
C LYS A 32 21.05 -19.55 11.58
N THR A 33 20.79 -20.77 12.05
CA THR A 33 19.54 -21.51 11.74
C THR A 33 18.30 -20.85 12.32
N LYS A 34 18.36 -20.31 13.55
CA LYS A 34 17.23 -19.60 14.18
C LYS A 34 16.93 -18.26 13.50
N ASN A 35 17.95 -17.54 13.05
CA ASN A 35 17.76 -16.29 12.31
C ASN A 35 17.32 -16.53 10.85
N GLN A 36 17.77 -17.63 10.24
CA GLN A 36 17.32 -18.04 8.92
C GLN A 36 15.87 -18.56 8.93
N SER A 37 15.43 -19.23 10.01
CA SER A 37 14.04 -19.66 10.18
C SER A 37 13.10 -18.49 10.51
N SER A 38 13.54 -17.51 11.30
CA SER A 38 12.75 -16.30 11.58
C SER A 38 12.58 -15.41 10.35
N LEU A 39 13.65 -15.19 9.60
CA LEU A 39 13.63 -14.38 8.37
C LEU A 39 12.79 -15.06 7.28
N SER A 40 12.94 -16.38 7.10
CA SER A 40 12.08 -17.17 6.22
C SER A 40 10.60 -17.05 6.60
N THR A 41 10.28 -17.11 7.90
CA THR A 41 8.90 -16.97 8.37
C THR A 41 8.32 -15.59 8.04
N ILE A 42 9.06 -14.52 8.33
CA ILE A 42 8.64 -13.14 8.02
C ILE A 42 8.43 -12.96 6.51
N LEU A 43 9.37 -13.45 5.71
CA LEU A 43 9.35 -13.30 4.26
C LEU A 43 8.13 -13.96 3.61
N THR A 44 7.70 -15.08 4.18
CA THR A 44 6.54 -15.83 3.70
C THR A 44 5.20 -15.22 4.11
N GLN A 45 5.16 -14.37 5.13
CA GLN A 45 3.96 -13.65 5.57
C GLN A 45 3.71 -12.36 4.79
N ILE A 46 4.74 -11.78 4.18
CA ILE A 46 4.62 -10.54 3.40
C ILE A 46 3.89 -10.84 2.08
N HIS A 47 2.92 -9.98 1.78
CA HIS A 47 2.06 -10.07 0.59
C HIS A 47 2.01 -8.72 -0.12
N ALA A 48 1.78 -8.67 -1.44
CA ALA A 48 1.75 -7.42 -2.21
C ALA A 48 0.71 -6.41 -1.67
N GLY A 49 -0.32 -6.90 -0.98
CA GLY A 49 -1.31 -6.06 -0.30
C GLY A 49 -0.75 -5.13 0.80
N TYR A 50 0.48 -5.33 1.27
CA TYR A 50 1.16 -4.41 2.19
C TYR A 50 1.62 -3.11 1.51
N PHE A 51 1.84 -3.11 0.19
CA PHE A 51 2.18 -1.90 -0.56
C PHE A 51 1.06 -0.85 -0.59
N ARG A 52 -0.14 -1.16 -0.08
CA ARG A 52 -1.17 -0.14 0.19
C ARG A 52 -0.71 0.92 1.20
N VAL A 53 0.19 0.55 2.12
CA VAL A 53 0.79 1.49 3.07
C VAL A 53 1.63 2.52 2.32
N SER A 54 2.60 2.07 1.51
CA SER A 54 3.43 2.96 0.69
C SER A 54 2.62 3.75 -0.32
N LEU A 55 1.60 3.12 -0.93
CA LEU A 55 0.69 3.77 -1.87
C LEU A 55 0.00 4.98 -1.22
N SER A 56 -0.54 4.78 -0.02
CA SER A 56 -1.24 5.81 0.73
C SER A 56 -0.30 6.93 1.21
N LEU A 57 0.88 6.58 1.72
CA LEU A 57 1.88 7.57 2.14
C LEU A 57 2.39 8.40 0.95
N SER A 58 2.55 7.80 -0.23
CA SER A 58 3.03 8.48 -1.43
C SER A 58 2.02 9.49 -1.95
N ILE A 59 0.74 9.10 -2.08
CA ILE A 59 -0.30 10.07 -2.48
C ILE A 59 -0.54 11.14 -1.42
N GLN A 60 -0.37 10.82 -0.13
CA GLN A 60 -0.47 11.82 0.94
C GLN A 60 0.68 12.83 0.83
N SER A 61 1.88 12.41 0.48
CA SER A 61 2.98 13.33 0.16
C SER A 61 2.66 14.21 -1.04
N LEU A 62 2.00 13.67 -2.07
CA LEU A 62 1.56 14.44 -3.23
C LEU A 62 0.50 15.49 -2.86
N LEU A 63 -0.47 15.15 -2.01
CA LEU A 63 -1.44 16.11 -1.48
C LEU A 63 -0.76 17.29 -0.78
N TRP A 64 0.23 17.01 0.07
CA TRP A 64 0.95 18.06 0.79
C TRP A 64 1.74 18.95 -0.17
N LYS A 65 2.37 18.38 -1.20
CA LYS A 65 3.05 19.14 -2.26
C LYS A 65 2.09 20.13 -2.93
N ILE A 66 0.89 19.68 -3.32
CA ILE A 66 -0.11 20.50 -4.01
C ILE A 66 -0.70 21.58 -3.09
N LEU A 67 -0.92 21.28 -1.80
CA LEU A 67 -1.48 22.24 -0.86
C LEU A 67 -0.49 23.36 -0.48
N ILE A 68 0.81 23.05 -0.39
CA ILE A 68 1.87 23.99 -0.01
C ILE A 68 2.32 24.87 -1.19
N GLU A 69 2.18 24.38 -2.43
CA GLU A 69 2.64 25.10 -3.62
C GLU A 69 2.02 26.51 -3.71
N PRO A 70 2.85 27.58 -3.75
CA PRO A 70 2.37 28.95 -3.70
C PRO A 70 1.71 29.35 -5.01
N ILE A 71 0.50 29.92 -4.92
CA ILE A 71 -0.28 30.38 -6.08
C ILE A 71 -0.52 31.88 -5.96
N LYS A 72 -0.29 32.60 -7.07
CA LYS A 72 -0.34 34.07 -7.13
C LYS A 72 -1.72 34.69 -6.83
N ASP A 73 -2.80 33.91 -6.87
CA ASP A 73 -4.19 34.33 -6.57
C ASP A 73 -4.89 33.42 -5.53
N ALA A 74 -4.17 32.93 -4.53
CA ALA A 74 -4.75 31.99 -3.56
C ALA A 74 -5.78 32.67 -2.64
N HIS A 75 -6.97 32.05 -2.51
CA HIS A 75 -7.96 32.43 -1.49
C HIS A 75 -7.35 32.32 -0.09
N PHE A 76 -7.76 33.17 0.86
CA PHE A 76 -7.22 33.22 2.24
C PHE A 76 -7.16 31.83 2.91
N LEU A 77 -8.20 31.00 2.73
CA LEU A 77 -8.24 29.63 3.28
C LEU A 77 -7.09 28.74 2.81
N ARG A 78 -6.52 28.98 1.62
CA ARG A 78 -5.36 28.23 1.12
C ARG A 78 -4.04 28.77 1.68
N HIS A 79 -4.00 30.04 2.11
CA HIS A 79 -2.84 30.65 2.74
C HIS A 79 -2.50 30.03 4.11
N ILE A 80 -3.47 29.37 4.76
CA ILE A 80 -3.22 28.59 5.98
C ILE A 80 -2.24 27.43 5.70
N PHE A 81 -2.25 26.84 4.50
CA PHE A 81 -1.34 25.74 4.15
C PHE A 81 0.09 26.21 3.86
N THR A 82 0.28 27.47 3.45
CA THR A 82 1.64 28.03 3.26
C THR A 82 2.37 28.28 4.59
N LEU A 83 1.65 28.26 5.72
CA LEU A 83 2.25 28.29 7.05
C LEU A 83 2.85 26.93 7.47
N ILE A 84 2.51 25.85 6.76
CA ILE A 84 3.06 24.53 7.03
C ILE A 84 4.52 24.51 6.57
N PRO A 85 5.47 24.16 7.46
CA PRO A 85 6.87 24.18 7.10
C PRO A 85 7.16 23.11 6.03
N SER A 86 7.95 23.47 5.03
CA SER A 86 8.40 22.57 3.95
C SER A 86 9.11 21.31 4.47
N THR A 87 9.65 21.38 5.69
CA THR A 87 10.23 20.23 6.40
C THR A 87 9.24 19.10 6.63
N ALA A 88 7.95 19.40 6.84
CA ALA A 88 6.92 18.38 7.04
C ALA A 88 6.64 17.58 5.76
N LEU A 89 6.68 18.23 4.59
CA LEU A 89 6.60 17.56 3.29
C LEU A 89 7.79 16.63 3.08
N THR A 90 9.01 17.13 3.30
CA THR A 90 10.24 16.33 3.16
C THR A 90 10.24 15.14 4.11
N PHE A 91 9.77 15.32 5.35
CA PHE A 91 9.65 14.24 6.32
C PHE A 91 8.65 13.18 5.86
N LEU A 92 7.45 13.56 5.43
CA LEU A 92 6.43 12.64 4.95
C LEU A 92 6.89 11.89 3.69
N TRP A 93 7.53 12.60 2.76
CA TRP A 93 8.12 12.01 1.56
C TRP A 93 9.22 10.99 1.91
N SER A 94 10.12 11.35 2.84
CA SER A 94 11.21 10.47 3.29
C SER A 94 10.67 9.23 4.01
N LEU A 95 9.61 9.37 4.82
CA LEU A 95 8.92 8.26 5.45
C LEU A 95 8.27 7.33 4.41
N SER A 96 7.65 7.90 3.38
CA SER A 96 7.08 7.12 2.27
C SER A 96 8.16 6.36 1.51
N LEU A 97 9.27 7.03 1.16
CA LEU A 97 10.42 6.44 0.50
C LEU A 97 11.01 5.28 1.33
N PHE A 98 11.25 5.51 2.63
CA PHE A 98 11.79 4.49 3.52
C PHE A 98 10.87 3.26 3.60
N THR A 99 9.56 3.48 3.73
CA THR A 99 8.56 2.40 3.77
C THR A 99 8.54 1.62 2.45
N LEU A 100 8.53 2.33 1.32
CA LEU A 100 8.48 1.72 -0.01
C LEU A 100 9.76 0.95 -0.34
N LEU A 101 10.93 1.50 -0.01
CA LEU A 101 12.22 0.80 -0.15
C LEU A 101 12.26 -0.46 0.70
N THR A 102 11.83 -0.38 1.96
CA THR A 102 11.80 -1.54 2.86
C THR A 102 10.88 -2.64 2.34
N LEU A 103 9.66 -2.29 1.92
CA LEU A 103 8.71 -3.26 1.36
C LEU A 103 9.21 -3.84 0.03
N SER A 104 9.80 -3.02 -0.84
CA SER A 104 10.37 -3.47 -2.13
C SER A 104 11.54 -4.42 -1.90
N PHE A 105 12.44 -4.11 -0.97
CA PHE A 105 13.56 -4.97 -0.60
C PHE A 105 13.08 -6.32 -0.05
N LEU A 106 12.14 -6.30 0.89
CA LEU A 106 11.57 -7.53 1.45
C LEU A 106 10.84 -8.37 0.39
N TYR A 107 10.08 -7.74 -0.51
CA TYR A 107 9.39 -8.47 -1.57
C TYR A 107 10.36 -9.01 -2.61
N LEU A 108 11.43 -8.28 -2.94
CA LEU A 108 12.50 -8.77 -3.82
C LEU A 108 13.21 -9.98 -3.20
N LEU A 109 13.48 -9.93 -1.90
CA LEU A 109 14.01 -11.07 -1.15
C LEU A 109 13.07 -12.29 -1.22
N LYS A 110 11.75 -12.07 -1.18
CA LYS A 110 10.72 -13.11 -1.32
C LYS A 110 10.75 -13.71 -2.72
N CYS A 111 10.95 -12.90 -3.75
CA CYS A 111 11.11 -13.38 -5.13
C CYS A 111 12.33 -14.30 -5.27
N PHE A 112 13.45 -13.99 -4.60
CA PHE A 112 14.66 -14.81 -4.68
C PHE A 112 14.60 -16.09 -3.86
N PHE A 113 14.07 -16.06 -2.64
CA PHE A 113 14.10 -17.22 -1.73
C PHE A 113 12.81 -18.05 -1.68
N HIS A 114 11.66 -17.48 -2.07
CA HIS A 114 10.34 -18.13 -2.00
C HIS A 114 9.52 -17.88 -3.26
N PHE A 115 10.15 -18.08 -4.43
CA PHE A 115 9.51 -17.83 -5.73
C PHE A 115 8.19 -18.58 -5.91
N ASP A 116 8.08 -19.82 -5.40
CA ASP A 116 6.83 -20.60 -5.45
C ASP A 116 5.65 -19.85 -4.81
N LYS A 117 5.89 -19.19 -3.68
CA LYS A 117 4.84 -18.39 -3.02
C LYS A 117 4.47 -17.14 -3.80
N VAL A 118 5.40 -16.55 -4.54
CA VAL A 118 5.12 -15.42 -5.44
C VAL A 118 4.30 -15.91 -6.64
N LYS A 119 4.61 -17.10 -7.18
CA LYS A 119 3.82 -17.73 -8.25
C LYS A 119 2.40 -18.06 -7.79
N ASP A 120 2.22 -18.54 -6.56
CA ASP A 120 0.91 -18.78 -5.96
C ASP A 120 0.12 -17.48 -5.82
N GLU A 121 0.78 -16.41 -5.37
CA GLU A 121 0.22 -15.07 -5.27
C GLU A 121 -0.23 -14.53 -6.63
N PHE A 122 0.61 -14.72 -7.66
CA PHE A 122 0.35 -14.30 -9.04
C PHE A 122 -0.74 -15.12 -9.75
N SER A 123 -0.96 -16.35 -9.32
CA SER A 123 -2.01 -17.24 -9.84
C SER A 123 -3.36 -16.99 -9.18
N ASN A 124 -3.36 -16.45 -7.97
CA ASN A 124 -4.58 -16.09 -7.25
C ASN A 124 -5.23 -14.82 -7.85
N GLN A 125 -6.51 -14.96 -8.22
CA GLN A 125 -7.31 -13.96 -8.94
C GLN A 125 -7.55 -12.65 -8.16
N ILE A 126 -7.51 -12.68 -6.83
CA ILE A 126 -7.65 -11.48 -5.99
C ILE A 126 -6.29 -10.84 -5.75
N ASN A 127 -5.29 -11.67 -5.46
CA ASN A 127 -3.97 -11.19 -5.03
C ASN A 127 -3.16 -10.57 -6.15
N VAL A 128 -3.30 -11.07 -7.39
CA VAL A 128 -2.64 -10.50 -8.57
C VAL A 128 -2.94 -9.00 -8.75
N ASN A 129 -4.13 -8.52 -8.37
CA ASN A 129 -4.49 -7.11 -8.48
C ASN A 129 -3.68 -6.22 -7.50
N TYR A 130 -3.14 -6.77 -6.42
CA TYR A 130 -2.27 -6.01 -5.52
C TYR A 130 -0.84 -5.88 -6.06
N MET A 131 -0.45 -6.63 -7.09
CA MET A 131 0.88 -6.51 -7.70
C MET A 131 1.08 -5.22 -8.49
N PHE A 132 0.01 -4.47 -8.75
CA PHE A 132 0.11 -3.09 -9.25
C PHE A 132 0.61 -2.12 -8.18
N ALA A 133 0.25 -2.34 -6.91
CA ALA A 133 0.49 -1.39 -5.83
C ALA A 133 1.96 -0.95 -5.63
N PRO A 134 2.99 -1.82 -5.75
CA PRO A 134 4.38 -1.40 -5.73
C PRO A 134 4.71 -0.34 -6.79
N TRP A 135 4.30 -0.58 -8.04
CA TRP A 135 4.61 0.27 -9.19
C TRP A 135 3.86 1.60 -9.12
N ILE A 136 2.59 1.56 -8.70
CA ILE A 136 1.79 2.77 -8.46
C ILE A 136 2.41 3.61 -7.33
N SER A 137 2.87 2.96 -6.25
CA SER A 137 3.55 3.66 -5.14
C SER A 137 4.82 4.37 -5.64
N TRP A 138 5.61 3.71 -6.47
CA TRP A 138 6.82 4.29 -7.05
C TRP A 138 6.53 5.49 -7.95
N LEU A 139 5.50 5.42 -8.79
CA LEU A 139 5.06 6.54 -9.63
C LEU A 139 4.58 7.74 -8.79
N LEU A 140 3.72 7.52 -7.80
CA LEU A 140 3.25 8.60 -6.91
C LEU A 140 4.37 9.20 -6.07
N LEU A 141 5.35 8.40 -5.65
CA LEU A 141 6.52 8.88 -4.92
C LEU A 141 7.43 9.73 -5.83
N LEU A 142 7.53 9.35 -7.10
CA LEU A 142 8.25 10.10 -8.13
C LEU A 142 7.56 11.45 -8.41
N GLU A 143 6.23 11.47 -8.56
CA GLU A 143 5.44 12.70 -8.72
C GLU A 143 5.52 13.63 -7.51
N SER A 144 5.52 13.07 -6.29
CA SER A 144 5.65 13.85 -5.05
C SER A 144 7.09 14.28 -4.72
N SER A 145 8.08 13.88 -5.53
CA SER A 145 9.49 14.18 -5.23
C SER A 145 9.77 15.68 -5.16
N PRO A 146 10.46 16.15 -4.10
CA PRO A 146 10.99 17.52 -4.03
C PRO A 146 12.36 17.65 -4.74
N ILE A 147 12.99 16.53 -5.10
CA ILE A 147 14.38 16.48 -5.60
C ILE A 147 14.41 16.31 -7.12
N VAL A 148 13.51 15.49 -7.67
CA VAL A 148 13.53 15.12 -9.09
C VAL A 148 12.51 15.96 -9.85
N PRO A 149 12.93 16.94 -10.67
CA PRO A 149 11.99 17.72 -11.47
C PRO A 149 11.46 16.87 -12.63
N PRO A 150 10.19 17.03 -13.04
CA PRO A 150 9.60 16.25 -14.14
C PRO A 150 10.33 16.35 -15.48
N ALA A 151 11.03 17.45 -15.74
CA ALA A 151 11.78 17.66 -16.97
C ALA A 151 13.09 16.84 -17.03
N ALA A 152 13.58 16.31 -15.91
CA ALA A 152 14.85 15.59 -15.86
C ALA A 152 14.80 14.26 -16.62
N LEU A 153 15.89 13.90 -17.28
CA LEU A 153 16.03 12.61 -17.98
C LEU A 153 15.80 11.41 -17.04
N HIS A 154 16.33 11.48 -15.82
CA HIS A 154 16.15 10.45 -14.80
C HIS A 154 14.68 10.22 -14.44
N TYR A 155 13.84 11.27 -14.44
CA TYR A 155 12.40 11.14 -14.21
C TYR A 155 11.75 10.27 -15.29
N LYS A 156 12.07 10.54 -16.57
CA LYS A 156 11.54 9.80 -17.72
C LYS A 156 11.97 8.34 -17.72
N ILE A 157 13.23 8.06 -17.36
CA ILE A 157 13.75 6.69 -17.25
C ILE A 157 13.03 5.94 -16.12
N LEU A 158 12.91 6.55 -14.94
CA LEU A 158 12.22 5.95 -13.81
C LEU A 158 10.74 5.67 -14.12
N TRP A 159 10.07 6.62 -14.78
CA TRP A 159 8.69 6.43 -15.23
C TRP A 159 8.57 5.19 -16.15
N LEU A 160 9.46 5.04 -17.14
CA LEU A 160 9.43 3.89 -18.04
C LEU A 160 9.63 2.57 -17.29
N VAL A 161 10.57 2.52 -16.35
CA VAL A 161 10.85 1.35 -15.50
C VAL A 161 9.62 0.96 -14.69
N PHE A 162 8.89 1.92 -14.12
CA PHE A 162 7.72 1.63 -13.28
C PHE A 162 6.46 1.32 -14.08
N VAL A 163 6.33 1.82 -15.31
CA VAL A 163 5.16 1.59 -16.16
C VAL A 163 5.20 0.25 -16.88
N ILE A 164 6.39 -0.25 -17.27
CA ILE A 164 6.51 -1.55 -17.95
C ILE A 164 5.78 -2.68 -17.20
N PRO A 165 5.97 -2.86 -15.88
CA PRO A 165 5.24 -3.88 -15.12
C PRO A 165 3.73 -3.65 -15.06
N ILE A 166 3.26 -2.41 -15.04
CA ILE A 166 1.83 -2.08 -15.08
C ILE A 166 1.24 -2.58 -16.41
N VAL A 167 1.89 -2.27 -17.53
CA VAL A 167 1.47 -2.72 -18.86
C VAL A 167 1.48 -4.24 -18.98
N ILE A 168 2.52 -4.92 -18.47
CA ILE A 168 2.59 -6.38 -18.48
C ILE A 168 1.44 -7.00 -17.68
N LEU A 169 1.15 -6.46 -16.48
CA LEU A 169 0.06 -6.93 -15.64
C LEU A 169 -1.30 -6.67 -16.29
N ASP A 170 -1.47 -5.51 -16.94
CA ASP A 170 -2.66 -5.19 -17.71
C ASP A 170 -2.85 -6.18 -18.85
N VAL A 171 -1.87 -6.34 -19.74
CA VAL A 171 -1.96 -7.30 -20.87
C VAL A 171 -2.31 -8.70 -20.37
N LYS A 172 -1.74 -9.15 -19.25
CA LYS A 172 -2.10 -10.44 -18.64
C LYS A 172 -3.56 -10.49 -18.19
N ILE A 173 -3.99 -9.53 -17.37
CA ILE A 173 -5.34 -9.55 -16.76
C ILE A 173 -6.40 -9.35 -17.85
N TYR A 174 -6.19 -8.38 -18.74
CA TYR A 174 -7.10 -8.09 -19.84
C TYR A 174 -7.10 -9.18 -20.89
N GLY A 175 -5.94 -9.72 -21.27
CA GLY A 175 -5.86 -10.87 -22.17
C GLY A 175 -6.65 -12.07 -21.63
N GLN A 176 -6.59 -12.31 -20.32
CA GLN A 176 -7.41 -13.36 -19.70
C GLN A 176 -8.91 -13.06 -19.77
N TRP A 177 -9.31 -11.79 -19.65
CA TRP A 177 -10.72 -11.41 -19.75
C TRP A 177 -11.27 -11.60 -21.17
N PHE A 178 -10.49 -11.28 -22.20
CA PHE A 178 -10.87 -11.50 -23.59
C PHE A 178 -10.95 -12.99 -23.94
N THR A 179 -9.99 -13.81 -23.51
CA THR A 179 -9.90 -15.21 -23.94
C THR A 179 -10.77 -16.17 -23.13
N LYS A 180 -11.09 -15.86 -21.86
CA LYS A 180 -11.83 -16.78 -20.96
C LYS A 180 -13.34 -16.52 -20.84
N GLY A 181 -13.86 -15.51 -21.55
CA GLY A 181 -15.29 -15.26 -21.71
C GLY A 181 -16.02 -14.59 -20.52
N LYS A 182 -17.31 -14.30 -20.72
CA LYS A 182 -18.17 -13.49 -19.81
C LYS A 182 -18.31 -14.05 -18.39
N THR A 183 -18.39 -15.38 -18.26
CA THR A 183 -18.53 -16.05 -16.95
C THR A 183 -17.28 -15.85 -16.08
N PHE A 184 -16.09 -15.81 -16.71
CA PHE A 184 -14.83 -15.57 -16.00
C PHE A 184 -14.76 -14.15 -15.45
N LEU A 185 -15.08 -13.14 -16.27
CA LEU A 185 -15.06 -11.74 -15.82
C LEU A 185 -16.04 -11.50 -14.66
N SER A 186 -17.26 -12.04 -14.76
CA SER A 186 -18.27 -11.93 -13.70
C SER A 186 -17.83 -12.65 -12.40
N MET A 187 -17.10 -13.76 -12.50
CA MET A 187 -16.60 -14.52 -11.35
C MET A 187 -15.38 -13.85 -10.69
N VAL A 188 -14.49 -13.26 -11.49
CA VAL A 188 -13.17 -12.75 -11.07
C VAL A 188 -13.18 -11.27 -10.68
N ALA A 189 -14.02 -10.45 -11.31
CA ALA A 189 -14.08 -9.02 -11.06
C ALA A 189 -14.44 -8.74 -9.59
N ASN A 190 -13.54 -8.09 -8.88
CA ASN A 190 -13.70 -7.72 -7.48
C ASN A 190 -13.19 -6.29 -7.28
N PRO A 191 -13.52 -5.62 -6.15
CA PRO A 191 -13.13 -4.23 -5.95
C PRO A 191 -11.61 -3.98 -6.06
N THR A 192 -10.76 -4.98 -5.80
CA THR A 192 -9.30 -4.84 -5.95
C THR A 192 -8.86 -4.69 -7.40
N SER A 193 -9.66 -5.15 -8.37
CA SER A 193 -9.40 -4.97 -9.80
C SER A 193 -9.33 -3.50 -10.22
N GLN A 194 -9.91 -2.58 -9.43
CA GLN A 194 -9.73 -1.13 -9.62
C GLN A 194 -8.28 -0.67 -9.46
N MET A 195 -7.37 -1.49 -8.91
CA MET A 195 -5.93 -1.17 -8.84
C MET A 195 -5.29 -1.04 -10.23
N SER A 196 -5.72 -1.85 -11.21
CA SER A 196 -5.24 -1.71 -12.60
C SER A 196 -5.70 -0.39 -13.22
N VAL A 197 -6.97 -0.02 -13.01
CA VAL A 197 -7.52 1.28 -13.44
C VAL A 197 -6.71 2.42 -12.83
N VAL A 198 -6.51 2.39 -11.51
CA VAL A 198 -5.72 3.40 -10.80
C VAL A 198 -4.28 3.46 -11.34
N GLY A 199 -3.65 2.31 -11.63
CA GLY A 199 -2.29 2.28 -12.14
C GLY A 199 -2.15 2.91 -13.52
N ASN A 200 -3.10 2.66 -14.42
CA ASN A 200 -3.17 3.33 -15.71
C ASN A 200 -3.36 4.85 -15.55
N LEU A 201 -4.26 5.29 -14.68
CA LEU A 201 -4.53 6.71 -14.48
C LEU A 201 -3.35 7.46 -13.83
N VAL A 202 -2.65 6.83 -12.88
CA VAL A 202 -1.40 7.38 -12.30
C VAL A 202 -0.29 7.43 -13.36
N ALA A 203 -0.14 6.37 -14.17
CA ALA A 203 0.84 6.39 -15.28
C ALA A 203 0.53 7.51 -16.29
N ALA A 204 -0.75 7.73 -16.61
CA ALA A 204 -1.20 8.80 -17.47
C ALA A 204 -0.87 10.18 -16.89
N GLN A 205 -1.13 10.36 -15.59
CA GLN A 205 -0.82 11.58 -14.87
C GLN A 205 0.67 11.92 -14.93
N ALA A 206 1.53 10.98 -14.50
CA ALA A 206 2.98 11.17 -14.52
C ALA A 206 3.50 11.44 -15.95
N ALA A 207 2.96 10.77 -16.97
CA ALA A 207 3.34 11.00 -18.37
C ALA A 207 2.99 12.42 -18.85
N ALA A 208 1.82 12.92 -18.47
CA ALA A 208 1.38 14.27 -18.84
C ALA A 208 2.27 15.34 -18.18
N VAL A 209 2.60 15.16 -16.90
CA VAL A 209 3.45 16.10 -16.13
C VAL A 209 4.87 16.22 -16.72
N MET A 210 5.41 15.15 -17.31
CA MET A 210 6.72 15.18 -18.00
C MET A 210 6.64 15.62 -19.48
N GLY A 211 5.45 16.01 -19.96
CA GLY A 211 5.21 16.52 -21.31
C GLY A 211 4.88 15.45 -22.37
N TRP A 212 4.78 14.18 -22.00
CA TRP A 212 4.42 13.08 -22.91
C TRP A 212 2.90 12.90 -22.99
N LYS A 213 2.23 13.91 -23.57
CA LYS A 213 0.76 13.97 -23.64
C LYS A 213 0.13 12.78 -24.36
N GLU A 214 0.71 12.32 -25.47
CA GLU A 214 0.19 11.16 -26.21
C GLU A 214 0.22 9.88 -25.38
N SER A 215 1.32 9.64 -24.64
CA SER A 215 1.40 8.54 -23.69
C SER A 215 0.37 8.71 -22.58
N GLY A 216 0.18 9.93 -22.07
CA GLY A 216 -0.87 10.27 -21.12
C GLY A 216 -2.26 9.90 -21.62
N ILE A 217 -2.60 10.28 -22.86
CA ILE A 217 -3.89 9.97 -23.50
C ILE A 217 -4.06 8.44 -23.67
N CYS A 218 -3.00 7.73 -24.06
CA CYS A 218 -3.03 6.27 -24.20
C CYS A 218 -3.37 5.58 -22.87
N PHE A 219 -2.63 5.88 -21.81
CA PHE A 219 -2.87 5.30 -20.48
C PHE A 219 -4.22 5.74 -19.89
N PHE A 220 -4.63 6.99 -20.12
CA PHE A 220 -5.94 7.48 -19.70
C PHE A 220 -7.07 6.70 -20.38
N SER A 221 -6.95 6.46 -21.68
CA SER A 221 -7.94 5.72 -22.49
C SER A 221 -8.09 4.28 -21.99
N LEU A 222 -6.97 3.60 -21.70
CA LEU A 222 -6.98 2.27 -21.09
C LEU A 222 -7.67 2.32 -19.71
N GLY A 223 -7.26 3.25 -18.85
CA GLY A 223 -7.83 3.42 -17.52
C GLY A 223 -9.33 3.64 -17.52
N ILE A 224 -9.86 4.55 -18.35
CA ILE A 224 -11.29 4.89 -18.35
C ILE A 224 -12.16 3.80 -18.99
N ALA A 225 -11.68 3.12 -20.04
CA ALA A 225 -12.37 1.98 -20.63
C ALA A 225 -12.51 0.85 -19.60
N HIS A 226 -11.43 0.55 -18.87
CA HIS A 226 -11.43 -0.46 -17.83
C HIS A 226 -12.26 -0.07 -16.62
N TYR A 227 -12.24 1.21 -16.24
CA TYR A 227 -13.10 1.74 -15.21
C TYR A 227 -14.57 1.46 -15.54
N LEU A 228 -15.02 1.76 -16.76
CA LEU A 228 -16.42 1.60 -17.15
C LEU A 228 -16.86 0.13 -17.10
N VAL A 229 -16.04 -0.79 -17.62
CA VAL A 229 -16.32 -2.23 -17.58
C VAL A 229 -16.40 -2.74 -16.13
N LEU A 230 -15.43 -2.38 -15.29
CA LEU A 230 -15.40 -2.79 -13.89
C LEU A 230 -16.53 -2.14 -13.08
N PHE A 231 -16.83 -0.87 -13.33
CA PHE A 231 -17.88 -0.15 -12.65
C PHE A 231 -19.22 -0.84 -12.89
N VAL A 232 -19.60 -1.07 -14.15
CA VAL A 232 -20.85 -1.76 -14.49
C VAL A 232 -20.87 -3.18 -13.92
N THR A 233 -19.79 -3.95 -14.11
CA THR A 233 -19.72 -5.36 -13.65
C THR A 233 -19.84 -5.47 -12.14
N LEU A 234 -19.10 -4.64 -11.40
CA LEU A 234 -19.13 -4.67 -9.94
C LEU A 234 -20.45 -4.15 -9.38
N TYR A 235 -21.03 -3.12 -10.01
CA TYR A 235 -22.32 -2.57 -9.59
C TYR A 235 -23.46 -3.58 -9.77
N GLN A 236 -23.46 -4.32 -10.89
CA GLN A 236 -24.40 -5.42 -11.13
C GLN A 236 -24.18 -6.60 -10.18
N ARG A 237 -22.93 -6.82 -9.72
CA ARG A 237 -22.57 -7.93 -8.84
C ARG A 237 -22.82 -7.66 -7.36
N LEU A 238 -22.98 -6.40 -6.93
CA LEU A 238 -23.21 -6.03 -5.52
C LEU A 238 -24.38 -6.86 -4.95
N PRO A 239 -24.11 -7.89 -4.13
CA PRO A 239 -25.18 -8.72 -3.61
C PRO A 239 -25.90 -7.94 -2.52
N GLY A 240 -27.23 -7.86 -2.62
CA GLY A 240 -28.10 -7.11 -1.71
C GLY A 240 -27.99 -7.50 -0.23
N ASN A 241 -27.29 -8.57 0.15
CA ASN A 241 -26.92 -8.82 1.54
C ASN A 241 -25.80 -9.89 1.68
N ASN A 242 -24.90 -9.68 2.64
CA ASN A 242 -24.08 -10.69 3.35
C ASN A 242 -23.01 -11.58 2.67
N LYS A 243 -22.76 -11.53 1.35
CA LYS A 243 -21.76 -12.45 0.73
C LYS A 243 -20.30 -11.97 0.71
N ILE A 244 -20.00 -10.74 1.14
CA ILE A 244 -18.62 -10.19 1.08
C ILE A 244 -17.95 -10.25 2.46
N PRO A 245 -16.79 -10.94 2.57
CA PRO A 245 -16.01 -10.98 3.80
C PRO A 245 -15.79 -9.59 4.37
N ALA A 246 -15.95 -9.45 5.70
CA ALA A 246 -15.81 -8.15 6.36
C ALA A 246 -14.44 -7.49 6.12
N MET A 247 -13.39 -8.27 5.86
CA MET A 247 -12.04 -7.76 5.57
C MET A 247 -11.88 -7.10 4.20
N LEU A 248 -12.77 -7.35 3.23
CA LEU A 248 -12.71 -6.75 1.89
C LEU A 248 -13.55 -5.49 1.76
N ARG A 249 -14.31 -5.12 2.80
CA ARG A 249 -15.14 -3.93 2.78
C ARG A 249 -14.36 -2.62 2.59
N PRO A 250 -13.14 -2.42 3.14
CA PRO A 250 -12.36 -1.21 2.87
C PRO A 250 -12.10 -0.97 1.38
N VAL A 251 -12.03 -2.03 0.59
CA VAL A 251 -11.74 -1.98 -0.85
C VAL A 251 -12.89 -1.34 -1.65
N PHE A 252 -14.10 -1.21 -1.08
CA PHE A 252 -15.17 -0.43 -1.70
C PHE A 252 -14.80 1.05 -1.90
N PHE A 253 -13.86 1.58 -1.12
CA PHE A 253 -13.40 2.95 -1.31
C PHE A 253 -12.66 3.13 -2.65
N LEU A 254 -12.19 2.04 -3.28
CA LEU A 254 -11.60 2.10 -4.62
C LEU A 254 -12.59 2.53 -5.71
N PHE A 255 -13.91 2.42 -5.48
CA PHE A 255 -14.92 2.85 -6.45
C PHE A 255 -14.88 4.35 -6.75
N PHE A 256 -14.57 5.17 -5.75
CA PHE A 256 -14.40 6.62 -5.94
C PHE A 256 -12.92 7.01 -6.17
N ALA A 257 -11.97 6.12 -5.88
CA ALA A 257 -10.56 6.36 -6.20
C ALA A 257 -10.33 6.50 -7.71
N ALA A 258 -10.90 5.59 -8.51
CA ALA A 258 -10.76 5.61 -9.96
C ALA A 258 -11.25 6.92 -10.62
N PRO A 259 -12.48 7.41 -10.40
CA PRO A 259 -12.91 8.68 -10.97
C PRO A 259 -12.14 9.89 -10.40
N SER A 260 -11.65 9.83 -9.15
CA SER A 260 -10.75 10.88 -8.62
C SER A 260 -9.44 10.94 -9.40
N MET A 261 -8.77 9.80 -9.56
CA MET A 261 -7.51 9.73 -10.32
C MET A 261 -7.71 10.05 -11.80
N ALA A 262 -8.87 9.71 -12.37
CA ALA A 262 -9.20 10.07 -13.74
C ALA A 262 -9.36 11.58 -13.90
N SER A 263 -10.01 12.25 -12.94
CA SER A 263 -10.10 13.72 -12.93
C SER A 263 -8.72 14.38 -12.90
N LEU A 264 -7.78 13.81 -12.14
CA LEU A 264 -6.40 14.31 -12.01
C LEU A 264 -5.58 14.05 -13.27
N ALA A 265 -5.60 12.82 -13.78
CA ALA A 265 -4.92 12.46 -15.02
C ALA A 265 -5.41 13.31 -16.20
N TRP A 266 -6.73 13.52 -16.32
CA TRP A 266 -7.28 14.38 -17.37
C TRP A 266 -6.88 15.84 -17.20
N HIS A 267 -6.82 16.33 -15.95
CA HIS A 267 -6.35 17.69 -15.66
C HIS A 267 -4.94 17.92 -16.19
N ASP A 268 -4.02 16.98 -15.93
CA ASP A 268 -2.64 17.09 -16.36
C ASP A 268 -2.49 16.88 -17.88
N VAL A 269 -3.27 15.98 -18.48
CA VAL A 269 -3.29 15.75 -19.94
C VAL A 269 -3.81 16.98 -20.70
N SER A 270 -4.95 17.52 -20.29
CA SER A 270 -5.59 18.69 -20.91
C SER A 270 -4.89 20.00 -20.58
N GLY A 271 -4.16 20.05 -19.46
CA GLY A 271 -3.49 21.25 -18.93
C GLY A 271 -4.43 22.22 -18.22
N CYS A 272 -5.72 21.91 -18.07
CA CYS A 272 -6.68 22.74 -17.34
C CYS A 272 -7.72 21.87 -16.62
N PHE A 273 -8.40 22.39 -15.59
CA PHE A 273 -9.43 21.62 -14.89
C PHE A 273 -10.79 21.83 -15.57
N ASP A 274 -10.92 21.27 -16.77
CA ASP A 274 -12.05 21.47 -17.69
C ASP A 274 -13.34 20.73 -17.26
N THR A 275 -14.33 20.70 -18.16
CA THR A 275 -15.62 20.03 -17.93
C THR A 275 -15.46 18.53 -17.68
N ALA A 276 -14.55 17.86 -18.38
CA ALA A 276 -14.36 16.42 -18.20
C ALA A 276 -13.74 16.10 -16.83
N SER A 277 -12.73 16.86 -16.39
CA SER A 277 -12.21 16.77 -15.02
C SER A 277 -13.32 17.03 -13.99
N LYS A 278 -14.15 18.07 -14.18
CA LYS A 278 -15.27 18.36 -13.27
C LYS A 278 -16.29 17.22 -13.20
N MET A 279 -16.68 16.63 -14.33
CA MET A 279 -17.63 15.51 -14.37
C MET A 279 -17.10 14.31 -13.56
N LEU A 280 -15.83 13.96 -13.75
CA LEU A 280 -15.17 12.87 -13.03
C LEU A 280 -15.03 13.17 -11.53
N PHE A 281 -14.66 14.41 -11.18
CA PHE A 281 -14.62 14.87 -9.79
C PHE A 281 -15.98 14.76 -9.10
N PHE A 282 -17.05 15.27 -9.71
CA PHE A 282 -18.39 15.20 -9.11
C PHE A 282 -18.92 13.76 -9.04
N LEU A 283 -18.63 12.91 -10.02
CA LEU A 283 -18.93 11.48 -9.94
C LEU A 283 -18.23 10.84 -8.73
N SER A 284 -16.95 11.14 -8.53
CA SER A 284 -16.20 10.65 -7.37
C SER A 284 -16.79 11.15 -6.05
N LEU A 285 -17.09 12.44 -5.96
CA LEU A 285 -17.68 13.04 -4.76
C LEU A 285 -19.03 12.40 -4.42
N PHE A 286 -19.88 12.16 -5.43
CA PHE A 286 -21.15 11.46 -5.26
C PHE A 286 -20.96 10.03 -4.72
N LEU A 287 -20.03 9.26 -5.30
CA LEU A 287 -19.74 7.90 -4.83
C LEU A 287 -19.19 7.91 -3.40
N PHE A 288 -18.31 8.85 -3.06
CA PHE A 288 -17.80 9.04 -1.71
C PHE A 288 -18.93 9.32 -0.70
N LEU A 289 -19.80 10.30 -0.99
CA LEU A 289 -20.95 10.61 -0.15
C LEU A 289 -21.87 9.39 0.01
N SER A 290 -22.15 8.68 -1.07
CA SER A 290 -22.98 7.46 -1.05
C SER A 290 -22.42 6.38 -0.12
N LEU A 291 -21.10 6.18 -0.11
CA LEU A 291 -20.42 5.22 0.76
C LEU A 291 -20.41 5.67 2.22
N VAL A 292 -20.07 6.94 2.48
CA VAL A 292 -19.97 7.50 3.84
C VAL A 292 -21.32 7.55 4.54
N SER A 293 -22.42 7.78 3.79
CA SER A 293 -23.78 7.72 4.32
C SER A 293 -24.23 6.31 4.76
N ARG A 294 -23.43 5.26 4.51
CA ARG A 294 -23.74 3.86 4.88
C ARG A 294 -22.69 3.26 5.85
N PRO A 295 -22.47 3.85 7.03
CA PRO A 295 -21.40 3.45 7.95
C PRO A 295 -21.57 2.02 8.50
N LEU A 296 -22.82 1.51 8.56
CA LEU A 296 -23.15 0.16 9.00
C LEU A 296 -22.48 -0.93 8.13
N LEU A 297 -22.19 -0.63 6.86
CA LEU A 297 -21.43 -1.52 5.99
C LEU A 297 -20.02 -1.75 6.53
N PHE A 298 -19.39 -0.77 7.15
CA PHE A 298 -17.98 -0.87 7.56
C PHE A 298 -17.81 -1.27 9.04
N LYS A 299 -18.87 -1.19 9.84
CA LYS A 299 -18.86 -1.50 11.29
C LYS A 299 -18.21 -2.85 11.63
N LYS A 300 -18.47 -3.91 10.86
CA LYS A 300 -17.87 -5.25 11.11
C LYS A 300 -16.39 -5.31 10.74
N SER A 301 -15.97 -4.55 9.72
CA SER A 301 -14.57 -4.46 9.26
C SER A 301 -13.70 -3.67 10.24
N MET A 302 -14.30 -2.69 10.92
CA MET A 302 -13.61 -1.79 11.86
C MET A 302 -13.38 -2.40 13.25
N LYS A 303 -13.84 -3.63 13.53
CA LYS A 303 -13.70 -4.26 14.86
C LYS A 303 -12.29 -4.75 15.20
N LYS A 304 -11.51 -5.16 14.19
CA LYS A 304 -10.13 -5.64 14.36
C LYS A 304 -9.25 -4.92 13.36
N PHE A 305 -8.19 -4.28 13.85
CA PHE A 305 -7.23 -3.65 12.96
C PHE A 305 -6.64 -4.68 12.01
N SER A 306 -6.52 -4.29 10.74
CA SER A 306 -5.79 -5.05 9.73
C SER A 306 -5.15 -4.08 8.75
N VAL A 307 -4.08 -4.53 8.10
CA VAL A 307 -3.39 -3.76 7.05
C VAL A 307 -4.33 -3.36 5.91
N ALA A 308 -5.47 -4.05 5.75
CA ALA A 308 -6.51 -3.69 4.79
C ALA A 308 -7.14 -2.31 5.02
N TRP A 309 -7.04 -1.73 6.22
CA TRP A 309 -7.55 -0.39 6.49
C TRP A 309 -6.79 0.71 5.74
N TRP A 310 -5.56 0.44 5.31
CA TRP A 310 -4.83 1.36 4.43
C TRP A 310 -5.52 1.58 3.07
N ALA A 311 -6.46 0.70 2.68
CA ALA A 311 -7.30 0.93 1.49
C ALA A 311 -8.26 2.13 1.63
N TYR A 312 -8.51 2.66 2.84
CA TYR A 312 -9.32 3.86 3.04
C TYR A 312 -8.57 5.15 2.70
N SER A 313 -7.26 5.18 2.97
CA SER A 313 -6.46 6.42 2.89
C SER A 313 -6.27 6.86 1.45
N PHE A 314 -5.75 5.98 0.58
CA PHE A 314 -5.45 6.32 -0.82
C PHE A 314 -6.63 6.97 -1.56
N PRO A 315 -7.84 6.39 -1.59
CA PRO A 315 -8.99 6.99 -2.30
C PRO A 315 -9.38 8.36 -1.77
N LEU A 316 -9.37 8.50 -0.44
CA LEU A 316 -9.73 9.75 0.22
C LEU A 316 -8.73 10.85 -0.11
N THR A 317 -7.44 10.52 -0.14
CA THR A 317 -6.39 11.47 -0.55
C THR A 317 -6.51 11.84 -2.02
N ALA A 318 -6.78 10.89 -2.92
CA ALA A 318 -7.00 11.18 -4.34
C ALA A 318 -8.18 12.17 -4.55
N LEU A 319 -9.29 11.97 -3.83
CA LEU A 319 -10.43 12.87 -3.87
C LEU A 319 -10.09 14.26 -3.29
N ALA A 320 -9.31 14.31 -2.21
CA ALA A 320 -8.83 15.57 -1.63
C ALA A 320 -7.94 16.34 -2.63
N ILE A 321 -7.04 15.67 -3.33
CA ILE A 321 -6.22 16.29 -4.38
C ILE A 321 -7.11 16.84 -5.51
N ALA A 322 -8.06 16.05 -6.01
CA ALA A 322 -8.99 16.50 -7.05
C ALA A 322 -9.80 17.73 -6.61
N SER A 323 -10.21 17.77 -5.33
CA SER A 323 -10.91 18.93 -4.77
C SER A 323 -10.03 20.18 -4.66
N ALA A 324 -8.72 20.04 -4.46
CA ALA A 324 -7.77 21.16 -4.44
C ALA A 324 -7.61 21.79 -5.83
N HIS A 325 -7.50 20.97 -6.89
CA HIS A 325 -7.49 21.47 -8.26
C HIS A 325 -8.84 22.10 -8.65
N TYR A 326 -9.97 21.52 -8.23
CA TYR A 326 -11.29 22.10 -8.44
C TYR A 326 -11.45 23.47 -7.76
N ALA A 327 -11.04 23.59 -6.50
CA ALA A 327 -11.07 24.85 -5.75
C ALA A 327 -10.21 25.94 -6.41
N HIS A 328 -9.04 25.54 -6.93
CA HIS A 328 -8.17 26.45 -7.68
C HIS A 328 -8.85 26.96 -8.97
N GLN A 329 -9.53 26.09 -9.71
CA GLN A 329 -10.17 26.46 -10.97
C GLN A 329 -11.40 27.35 -10.80
N VAL A 330 -12.29 27.00 -9.85
CA VAL A 330 -13.59 27.69 -9.70
C VAL A 330 -13.50 28.92 -8.81
N LYS A 331 -12.48 29.00 -7.95
CA LYS A 331 -12.24 30.10 -7.00
C LYS A 331 -13.41 30.44 -6.06
N GLY A 332 -14.45 29.60 -6.00
CA GLY A 332 -15.62 29.78 -5.13
C GLY A 332 -15.36 29.35 -3.68
N ILE A 333 -16.08 29.97 -2.73
CA ILE A 333 -15.97 29.68 -1.29
C ILE A 333 -16.33 28.21 -1.01
N MET A 334 -17.44 27.73 -1.56
CA MET A 334 -17.88 26.34 -1.38
C MET A 334 -16.83 25.32 -1.86
N ALA A 335 -16.14 25.61 -2.96
CA ALA A 335 -15.09 24.74 -3.47
C ALA A 335 -13.90 24.66 -2.51
N HIS A 336 -13.50 25.79 -1.92
CA HIS A 336 -12.45 25.83 -0.90
C HIS A 336 -12.86 25.13 0.41
N VAL A 337 -14.13 25.23 0.82
CA VAL A 337 -14.65 24.50 1.98
C VAL A 337 -14.59 23.00 1.75
N ILE A 338 -15.05 22.52 0.58
CA ILE A 338 -14.96 21.09 0.21
C ILE A 338 -13.51 20.62 0.23
N MET A 339 -12.59 21.39 -0.36
CA MET A 339 -11.16 21.10 -0.35
C MET A 339 -10.60 20.97 1.07
N LEU A 340 -10.90 21.93 1.95
CA LEU A 340 -10.40 21.95 3.32
C LEU A 340 -10.92 20.75 4.11
N VAL A 341 -12.23 20.47 4.02
CA VAL A 341 -12.85 19.34 4.70
C VAL A 341 -12.24 18.01 4.24
N LEU A 342 -12.14 17.78 2.93
CA LEU A 342 -11.58 16.53 2.39
C LEU A 342 -10.10 16.36 2.72
N SER A 343 -9.31 17.43 2.64
CA SER A 343 -7.89 17.42 3.00
C SER A 343 -7.70 17.12 4.48
N PHE A 344 -8.49 17.75 5.36
CA PHE A 344 -8.47 17.51 6.80
C PHE A 344 -8.81 16.06 7.13
N ILE A 345 -9.89 15.52 6.56
CA ILE A 345 -10.27 14.11 6.78
C ILE A 345 -9.17 13.18 6.24
N SER A 346 -8.57 13.46 5.08
CA SER A 346 -7.46 12.66 4.54
C SER A 346 -6.26 12.60 5.49
N VAL A 347 -5.81 13.76 5.97
CA VAL A 347 -4.71 13.85 6.95
C VAL A 347 -5.05 13.10 8.23
N LEU A 348 -6.25 13.31 8.78
CA LEU A 348 -6.69 12.65 10.00
C LEU A 348 -6.69 11.13 9.85
N VAL A 349 -7.26 10.60 8.77
CA VAL A 349 -7.29 9.14 8.49
C VAL A 349 -5.87 8.59 8.34
N CYS A 350 -5.00 9.27 7.60
CA CYS A 350 -3.62 8.85 7.44
C CYS A 350 -2.87 8.81 8.78
N LEU A 351 -2.98 9.86 9.60
CA LEU A 351 -2.34 9.93 10.93
C LEU A 351 -2.87 8.84 11.86
N MET A 352 -4.18 8.61 11.87
CA MET A 352 -4.80 7.54 12.66
C MET A 352 -4.27 6.16 12.25
N LEU A 353 -4.12 5.91 10.95
CA LEU A 353 -3.58 4.64 10.45
C LEU A 353 -2.10 4.46 10.79
N ILE A 354 -1.28 5.52 10.70
CA ILE A 354 0.12 5.49 11.13
C ILE A 354 0.19 5.16 12.63
N PHE A 355 -0.59 5.85 13.45
CA PHE A 355 -0.62 5.66 14.89
C PHE A 355 -1.05 4.23 15.28
N VAL A 356 -2.16 3.74 14.73
CA VAL A 356 -2.66 2.39 15.02
C VAL A 356 -1.70 1.32 14.49
N SER A 357 -1.07 1.53 13.33
CA SER A 357 -0.04 0.61 12.81
C SER A 357 1.17 0.55 13.74
N ALA A 358 1.64 1.71 14.23
CA ALA A 358 2.78 1.80 15.15
C ALA A 358 2.49 1.13 16.50
N LEU A 359 1.28 1.30 17.05
CA LEU A 359 0.86 0.62 18.28
C LEU A 359 0.83 -0.90 18.12
N ASN A 360 0.29 -1.40 17.01
CA ASN A 360 0.18 -2.85 16.78
C ASN A 360 1.52 -3.52 16.50
N ILE A 361 2.54 -2.80 16.00
CA ILE A 361 3.91 -3.33 15.90
C ILE A 361 4.55 -3.49 17.29
N ARG A 362 4.21 -2.64 18.26
CA ARG A 362 4.79 -2.66 19.62
C ARG A 362 4.22 -3.74 20.53
N VAL A 363 2.97 -4.17 20.31
CA VAL A 363 2.30 -5.20 21.14
C VAL A 363 3.00 -6.58 21.06
N PRO A 364 3.43 -7.10 19.89
CA PRO A 364 4.22 -8.33 19.79
C PRO A 364 5.57 -8.27 20.52
N LEU A 365 6.25 -7.13 20.49
CA LEU A 365 7.56 -6.92 21.15
C LEU A 365 7.44 -6.99 22.67
N LYS A 366 6.34 -6.50 23.25
CA LYS A 366 6.11 -6.57 24.71
C LYS A 366 5.80 -7.98 25.18
N ALA A 367 5.08 -8.77 24.37
CA ALA A 367 4.81 -10.18 24.64
C ALA A 367 6.07 -11.06 24.52
N HIS A 368 6.91 -10.82 23.51
CA HIS A 368 8.17 -11.54 23.35
C HIS A 368 9.17 -11.26 24.50
N ASN A 369 9.24 -10.02 24.97
CA ASN A 369 10.11 -9.63 26.10
C ASN A 369 9.64 -10.18 27.46
N HIS A 370 8.33 -10.43 27.63
CA HIS A 370 7.82 -11.09 28.83
C HIS A 370 8.14 -12.59 28.85
N ILE A 371 7.99 -13.26 27.70
CA ILE A 371 8.30 -14.69 27.57
C ILE A 371 9.81 -14.93 27.77
N SER A 372 10.68 -14.10 27.19
CA SER A 372 12.13 -14.23 27.35
C SER A 372 12.61 -13.96 28.79
N LYS A 373 12.01 -12.99 29.50
CA LYS A 373 12.27 -12.78 30.93
C LYS A 373 11.83 -13.98 31.78
N GLN A 374 10.70 -14.59 31.46
CA GLN A 374 10.19 -15.73 32.20
C GLN A 374 10.99 -17.01 31.93
N THR A 375 11.54 -17.18 30.72
CA THR A 375 12.46 -18.29 30.43
C THR A 375 13.81 -18.11 31.11
N ASN A 376 14.37 -16.90 31.14
CA ASN A 376 15.64 -16.64 31.82
C ASN A 376 15.52 -16.78 33.35
N ASN A 377 14.40 -16.38 33.95
CA ASN A 377 14.20 -16.57 35.39
C ASN A 377 14.04 -18.04 35.79
N ASN A 378 13.48 -18.88 34.91
CA ASN A 378 13.36 -20.32 35.15
C ASN A 378 14.69 -21.08 34.97
N ILE A 379 15.61 -20.56 34.15
CA ILE A 379 16.94 -21.14 33.96
C ILE A 379 17.92 -20.72 35.07
N ALA A 380 17.70 -19.56 35.70
CA ALA A 380 18.47 -19.12 36.86
C ALA A 380 18.01 -19.73 38.20
N ALA A 381 16.90 -20.47 38.19
CA ALA A 381 16.30 -21.14 39.35
C ALA A 381 16.52 -22.67 39.36
N ILE A 382 17.29 -23.20 38.41
CA ILE A 382 17.80 -24.57 38.33
C ILE A 382 19.32 -24.48 38.45
#